data_AF-A0A316AHF1-F1
#
_entry.id   AF-A0A316AHF1-F1
#
_cell.length_a   1.000
_cell.length_b   1.000
_cell.length_c   1.000
_cell.angle_alpha   90.00
_cell.angle_beta   90.00
_cell.angle_gamma   90.00
#
_symmetry.space_group_name_H-M   'P 1'
#
loop_
_entity.id
_entity.type
_entity.pdbx_description
1 polymer ?
#
loop_
_entity_poly.entity_id
_entity_poly.type
_entity_poly.pdbx_seq_one_letter_code
_entity_poly.pdbx_strand_id
1 'polypeptide(L)'
;MNNIIKMFSMNKDFRIVIADTYQIAEKELNDFTGNDCIRKFLEQIITNCTLLSAMNDFNQKISFSLRLSKEISIFCMVTNSKFSIEYTNKLNEFKETVSDLFNDKSLLSITTGDWNTGLHTGTVEAHIDNIDVLFAYFTVQSEQLPSHFIMAGDNATRGVLMQPLPFADEKAITKGDAELLYLSKQLEQTEWQKVIGIYSPLANVISENRIE
;
A
#
# COMPACT_ATOMS: atom_id res chain seq x y z
N MET A 1 -11.81 -12.42 -9.34
CA MET A 1 -11.27 -11.51 -10.36
C MET A 1 -9.86 -11.15 -9.93
N ASN A 2 -8.91 -10.95 -10.86
CA ASN A 2 -7.61 -10.40 -10.50
C ASN A 2 -7.82 -8.96 -10.00
N ASN A 3 -7.09 -8.57 -8.96
CA ASN A 3 -7.21 -7.26 -8.34
C ASN A 3 -5.84 -6.59 -8.15
N ILE A 4 -4.80 -7.16 -8.77
CA ILE A 4 -3.46 -6.60 -8.84
C ILE A 4 -2.98 -6.64 -10.28
N ILE A 5 -2.43 -5.52 -10.76
CA ILE A 5 -1.75 -5.42 -12.06
C ILE A 5 -0.30 -5.01 -11.80
N LYS A 6 0.66 -5.79 -12.32
CA LYS A 6 2.09 -5.45 -12.30
C LYS A 6 2.51 -4.99 -13.68
N MET A 7 3.23 -3.87 -13.75
CA MET A 7 3.70 -3.29 -15.01
C MET A 7 5.17 -2.84 -14.92
N PHE A 8 5.85 -2.81 -16.05
CA PHE A 8 7.12 -2.11 -16.21
C PHE A 8 6.90 -0.90 -17.10
N SER A 9 7.49 0.23 -16.72
CA SER A 9 7.63 1.38 -17.62
C SER A 9 8.24 0.97 -18.97
N MET A 10 7.86 1.69 -20.03
CA MET A 10 8.30 1.38 -21.41
C MET A 10 9.84 1.33 -21.56
N ASN A 11 10.53 2.22 -20.86
CA ASN A 11 12.00 2.32 -20.79
C ASN A 11 12.64 1.40 -19.74
N LYS A 12 11.84 0.70 -18.92
CA LYS A 12 12.30 -0.14 -17.81
C LYS A 12 13.14 0.62 -16.77
N ASP A 13 12.77 1.87 -16.52
CA ASP A 13 13.37 2.67 -15.43
C ASP A 13 12.63 2.47 -14.10
N PHE A 14 11.36 2.07 -14.14
CA PHE A 14 10.58 1.79 -12.94
C PHE A 14 9.56 0.69 -13.15
N ARG A 15 9.15 0.08 -12.03
CA ARG A 15 8.05 -0.87 -11.92
C ARG A 15 6.84 -0.25 -11.23
N ILE A 16 5.66 -0.73 -11.61
CA ILE A 16 4.37 -0.22 -11.14
C ILE A 16 3.54 -1.40 -10.64
N VAL A 17 2.89 -1.23 -9.52
CA VAL A 17 1.82 -2.10 -9.03
C VAL A 17 0.56 -1.27 -8.89
N ILE A 18 -0.55 -1.78 -9.39
CA ILE A 18 -1.88 -1.17 -9.24
C ILE A 18 -2.76 -2.19 -8.50
N ALA A 19 -3.50 -1.73 -7.50
CA ALA A 19 -4.36 -2.59 -6.68
C ALA A 19 -5.79 -2.06 -6.58
N ASP A 20 -6.75 -3.00 -6.52
CA ASP A 20 -8.13 -2.77 -6.08
C ASP A 20 -8.43 -3.70 -4.90
N THR A 21 -8.52 -3.13 -3.70
CA THR A 21 -8.71 -3.85 -2.46
C THR A 21 -10.12 -3.75 -1.93
N TYR A 22 -11.10 -3.31 -2.73
CA TYR A 22 -12.48 -3.13 -2.27
C TYR A 22 -13.05 -4.41 -1.63
N GLN A 23 -12.87 -5.56 -2.30
CA GLN A 23 -13.37 -6.85 -1.79
C GLN A 23 -12.67 -7.29 -0.50
N ILE A 24 -11.38 -6.97 -0.36
CA ILE A 24 -10.61 -7.26 0.85
C ILE A 24 -11.12 -6.38 1.98
N ALA A 25 -11.27 -5.08 1.75
CA ALA A 25 -11.77 -4.13 2.72
C ALA A 25 -13.19 -4.46 3.20
N GLU A 26 -14.11 -4.80 2.29
CA GLU A 26 -15.48 -5.22 2.65
C GLU A 26 -15.47 -6.44 3.57
N LYS A 27 -14.65 -7.44 3.25
CA LYS A 27 -14.54 -8.67 4.04
C LYS A 27 -13.91 -8.43 5.41
N GLU A 28 -12.75 -7.77 5.43
CA GLU A 28 -11.93 -7.62 6.63
C GLU A 28 -12.44 -6.52 7.58
N LEU A 29 -13.20 -5.54 7.06
CA LEU A 29 -13.81 -4.46 7.84
C LEU A 29 -15.34 -4.59 7.96
N ASN A 30 -15.90 -5.78 7.70
CA ASN A 30 -17.35 -6.01 7.77
C ASN A 30 -17.91 -5.69 9.17
N ASP A 31 -17.17 -6.05 10.22
CA ASP A 31 -17.60 -5.86 11.61
C ASP A 31 -17.09 -4.55 12.22
N PHE A 32 -16.44 -3.68 11.42
CA PHE A 32 -15.96 -2.39 11.89
C PHE A 32 -17.14 -1.44 12.16
N THR A 33 -17.20 -0.88 13.36
CA THR A 33 -18.32 -0.04 13.83
C THR A 33 -17.89 1.38 14.20
N GLY A 34 -16.62 1.72 14.02
CA GLY A 34 -16.11 3.07 14.25
C GLY A 34 -16.54 4.07 13.17
N ASN A 35 -15.98 5.27 13.25
CA ASN A 35 -16.35 6.35 12.34
C ASN A 35 -15.79 6.14 10.91
N ASP A 36 -16.43 6.78 9.93
CA ASP A 36 -16.08 6.65 8.50
C ASP A 36 -14.66 7.09 8.18
N CYS A 37 -14.13 8.11 8.88
CA CYS A 37 -12.75 8.56 8.68
C CYS A 37 -11.73 7.49 9.07
N ILE A 38 -11.98 6.75 10.16
CA ILE A 38 -11.14 5.65 10.60
C ILE A 38 -11.31 4.44 9.67
N ARG A 39 -12.54 4.19 9.17
CA ARG A 39 -12.76 3.15 8.15
C ARG A 39 -11.93 3.45 6.88
N LYS A 40 -12.00 4.68 6.37
CA LYS A 40 -11.20 5.13 5.21
C LYS A 40 -9.70 5.00 5.46
N PHE A 41 -9.24 5.31 6.67
CA PHE A 41 -7.84 5.10 7.07
C PHE A 41 -7.43 3.62 7.06
N LEU A 42 -8.28 2.72 7.56
CA LEU A 42 -8.03 1.29 7.50
C LEU A 42 -8.01 0.78 6.06
N GLU A 43 -8.90 1.27 5.19
CA GLU A 43 -8.89 0.97 3.76
C GLU A 43 -7.57 1.38 3.11
N GLN A 44 -7.06 2.58 3.39
CA GLN A 44 -5.74 3.03 2.91
C GLN A 44 -4.60 2.12 3.40
N ILE A 45 -4.63 1.70 4.67
CA ILE A 45 -3.66 0.72 5.20
C ILE A 45 -3.74 -0.59 4.40
N ILE A 46 -4.94 -1.12 4.17
CA ILE A 46 -5.15 -2.36 3.42
C ILE A 46 -4.57 -2.20 2.00
N THR A 47 -4.86 -1.10 1.32
CA THR A 47 -4.33 -0.85 -0.03
C THR A 47 -2.80 -0.74 -0.03
N ASN A 48 -2.19 0.03 0.87
CA ASN A 48 -0.73 0.20 0.92
C ASN A 48 0.01 -1.09 1.28
N CYS A 49 -0.49 -1.85 2.25
CA CYS A 49 0.02 -3.18 2.58
C CYS A 49 -0.06 -4.12 1.36
N THR A 50 -1.18 -4.09 0.63
CA THR A 50 -1.38 -4.92 -0.56
C THR A 50 -0.45 -4.51 -1.69
N LEU A 51 -0.28 -3.21 -1.94
CA LEU A 51 0.64 -2.68 -2.96
C LEU A 51 2.08 -3.09 -2.68
N LEU A 52 2.56 -2.92 -1.44
CA LEU A 52 3.93 -3.26 -1.08
C LEU A 52 4.15 -4.78 -1.04
N SER A 53 3.17 -5.55 -0.57
CA SER A 53 3.21 -7.02 -0.65
C SER A 53 3.30 -7.49 -2.10
N ALA A 54 2.48 -6.93 -2.99
CA ALA A 54 2.51 -7.23 -4.40
C ALA A 54 3.78 -6.74 -5.09
N MET A 55 4.42 -5.66 -4.65
CA MET A 55 5.72 -5.24 -5.21
C MET A 55 6.81 -6.29 -4.97
N ASN A 56 6.70 -7.01 -3.85
CA ASN A 56 7.49 -8.18 -3.53
C ASN A 56 6.96 -9.44 -4.24
N ASP A 57 7.61 -10.57 -4.00
CA ASP A 57 7.14 -11.87 -4.50
C ASP A 57 5.94 -12.35 -3.66
N PHE A 58 4.79 -12.66 -4.29
CA PHE A 58 3.57 -13.10 -3.60
C PHE A 58 3.75 -14.38 -2.77
N ASN A 59 4.78 -15.16 -3.09
CA ASN A 59 5.10 -16.39 -2.37
C ASN A 59 5.74 -16.12 -1.00
N GLN A 60 6.24 -14.91 -0.76
CA GLN A 60 6.82 -14.55 0.53
C GLN A 60 5.76 -14.02 1.47
N LYS A 61 5.78 -14.54 2.70
CA LYS A 61 5.03 -13.97 3.80
C LYS A 61 5.54 -12.56 4.08
N ILE A 62 4.62 -11.62 4.22
CA ILE A 62 4.89 -10.25 4.66
C ILE A 62 3.87 -9.84 5.71
N SER A 63 4.33 -9.16 6.76
CA SER A 63 3.48 -8.62 7.80
C SER A 63 3.86 -7.20 8.15
N PHE A 64 2.87 -6.42 8.53
CA PHE A 64 2.96 -5.00 8.84
C PHE A 64 2.42 -4.81 10.25
N SER A 65 3.16 -4.14 11.12
CA SER A 65 2.71 -3.78 12.46
C SER A 65 2.80 -2.27 12.61
N LEU A 66 1.64 -1.63 12.80
CA LEU A 66 1.54 -0.25 13.19
C LEU A 66 1.22 -0.20 14.69
N ARG A 67 2.08 0.46 15.44
CA ARG A 67 1.84 0.83 16.83
C ARG A 67 1.62 2.32 16.86
N LEU A 68 0.44 2.73 17.30
CA LEU A 68 -0.04 4.10 17.24
C LEU A 68 -0.20 4.64 18.67
N SER A 69 -0.61 5.90 18.77
CA SER A 69 -0.94 6.55 20.04
C SER A 69 -2.06 5.79 20.77
N LYS A 70 -2.20 6.06 22.08
CA LYS A 70 -3.31 5.55 22.92
C LYS A 70 -3.45 4.02 22.95
N GLU A 71 -2.32 3.33 22.77
CA GLU A 71 -2.23 1.85 22.74
C GLU A 71 -3.07 1.24 21.61
N ILE A 72 -3.22 1.96 20.51
CA ILE A 72 -3.83 1.43 19.30
C ILE A 72 -2.76 0.67 18.53
N SER A 73 -3.11 -0.55 18.09
CA SER A 73 -2.25 -1.30 17.19
C SER A 73 -3.04 -1.89 16.05
N ILE A 74 -2.43 -1.91 14.87
CA ILE A 74 -2.95 -2.52 13.65
C ILE A 74 -1.89 -3.49 13.14
N PHE A 75 -2.29 -4.72 12.87
CA PHE A 75 -1.44 -5.76 12.31
C PHE A 75 -2.06 -6.25 11.01
N CYS A 76 -1.32 -6.14 9.91
CA CYS A 76 -1.72 -6.69 8.62
C CYS A 76 -0.76 -7.83 8.24
N MET A 77 -1.27 -8.84 7.55
CA MET A 77 -0.45 -9.93 7.05
C MET A 77 -0.94 -10.36 5.67
N VAL A 78 0.01 -10.59 4.76
CA VAL A 78 -0.24 -11.24 3.49
C VAL A 78 0.56 -12.53 3.43
N THR A 79 -0.12 -13.65 3.20
CA THR A 79 0.52 -14.97 3.09
C THR A 79 -0.25 -15.81 2.11
N ASN A 80 0.43 -16.38 1.10
CA ASN A 80 -0.19 -17.19 0.04
C ASN A 80 -1.38 -16.46 -0.62
N SER A 81 -1.19 -15.19 -0.99
CA SER A 81 -2.23 -14.32 -1.55
C SER A 81 -3.47 -14.09 -0.67
N LYS A 82 -3.40 -14.37 0.63
CA LYS A 82 -4.48 -14.04 1.57
C LYS A 82 -4.07 -12.89 2.44
N PHE A 83 -4.92 -11.87 2.48
CA PHE A 83 -4.79 -10.72 3.36
C PHE A 83 -5.60 -10.98 4.64
N SER A 84 -5.05 -10.54 5.77
CA SER A 84 -5.76 -10.46 7.04
C SER A 84 -5.34 -9.20 7.80
N ILE A 85 -6.29 -8.56 8.48
CA ILE A 85 -6.02 -7.46 9.40
C ILE A 85 -6.58 -7.73 10.79
N GLU A 86 -5.80 -7.39 11.80
CA GLU A 86 -6.22 -7.37 13.19
C GLU A 86 -5.94 -5.97 13.74
N TYR A 87 -6.86 -5.43 14.54
CA TYR A 87 -6.67 -4.15 15.18
C TYR A 87 -7.32 -4.11 16.55
N THR A 88 -6.82 -3.23 17.41
CA THR A 88 -7.38 -3.03 18.75
C THR A 88 -8.79 -2.46 18.67
N ASN A 89 -9.74 -3.02 19.44
CA ASN A 89 -11.13 -2.56 19.50
C ASN A 89 -11.30 -1.07 19.82
N LYS A 90 -10.29 -0.43 20.43
CA LYS A 90 -10.25 1.02 20.66
C LYS A 90 -10.48 1.86 19.39
N LEU A 91 -10.16 1.33 18.20
CA LEU A 91 -10.46 2.02 16.93
C LEU A 91 -11.96 2.15 16.65
N ASN A 92 -12.80 1.24 17.12
CA ASN A 92 -14.26 1.34 16.98
C ASN A 92 -14.83 2.48 17.84
N GLU A 93 -14.14 2.82 18.94
CA GLU A 93 -14.57 3.85 19.88
C GLU A 93 -13.86 5.20 19.65
N PHE A 94 -12.95 5.26 18.68
CA PHE A 94 -12.12 6.42 18.44
C PHE A 94 -12.95 7.55 17.79
N LYS A 95 -13.00 8.71 18.45
CA LYS A 95 -13.83 9.87 18.05
C LYS A 95 -13.01 11.07 17.55
N GLU A 96 -11.70 10.99 17.68
CA GLU A 96 -10.77 12.04 17.27
C GLU A 96 -10.38 11.86 15.80
N THR A 97 -9.43 12.66 15.31
CA THR A 97 -9.00 12.62 13.91
C THR A 97 -7.91 11.57 13.69
N VAL A 98 -7.70 11.16 12.43
CA VAL A 98 -6.62 10.23 12.07
C VAL A 98 -5.26 10.76 12.53
N SER A 99 -5.01 12.07 12.47
CA SER A 99 -3.78 12.69 12.97
C SER A 99 -3.54 12.45 14.45
N ASP A 100 -4.60 12.37 15.26
CA ASP A 100 -4.50 12.11 16.70
C ASP A 100 -4.11 10.66 17.02
N LEU A 101 -4.11 9.76 16.03
CA LEU A 101 -3.57 8.40 16.15
C LEU A 101 -2.03 8.41 16.14
N PHE A 102 -1.38 9.44 15.62
CA PHE A 102 0.07 9.48 15.47
C PHE A 102 0.72 10.32 16.57
N ASN A 103 1.89 9.90 17.02
CA ASN A 103 2.72 10.63 17.99
C ASN A 103 4.19 10.21 17.89
N ASP A 104 5.03 10.83 18.73
CA ASP A 104 6.47 10.59 18.84
C ASP A 104 6.86 9.15 19.25
N LYS A 105 5.89 8.27 19.53
CA LYS A 105 6.12 6.86 19.87
C LYS A 105 5.49 5.90 18.87
N SER A 106 4.85 6.43 17.83
CA SER A 106 4.23 5.62 16.81
C SER A 106 5.30 4.97 15.96
N LEU A 107 5.08 3.72 15.56
CA LEU A 107 6.04 2.89 14.83
C LEU A 107 5.35 2.13 13.70
N LEU A 108 6.05 2.00 12.58
CA LEU A 108 5.73 1.06 11.51
C LEU A 108 6.87 0.03 11.43
N SER A 109 6.52 -1.24 11.60
CA SER A 109 7.42 -2.37 11.38
C SER A 109 6.92 -3.21 10.21
N ILE A 110 7.81 -3.58 9.29
CA ILE A 110 7.51 -4.49 8.19
C ILE A 110 8.46 -5.67 8.28
N THR A 111 7.89 -6.87 8.28
CA THR A 111 8.63 -8.13 8.33
C THR A 111 8.35 -8.94 7.07
N THR A 112 9.40 -9.35 6.39
CA THR A 112 9.35 -10.25 5.21
C THR A 112 10.03 -11.57 5.50
N GLY A 113 9.59 -12.60 4.78
CA GLY A 113 10.15 -13.95 4.84
C GLY A 113 9.46 -14.86 5.85
N ASP A 114 10.03 -16.03 6.06
CA ASP A 114 9.54 -17.05 6.97
C ASP A 114 10.69 -17.73 7.72
N TRP A 115 10.37 -18.69 8.59
CA TRP A 115 11.38 -19.45 9.34
C TRP A 115 12.33 -20.25 8.45
N ASN A 116 11.95 -20.55 7.21
CA ASN A 116 12.76 -21.35 6.28
C ASN A 116 13.71 -20.49 5.44
N THR A 117 13.28 -19.27 5.10
CA THR A 117 13.99 -18.32 4.23
C THR A 117 14.72 -17.23 5.02
N GLY A 118 14.46 -17.14 6.32
CA GLY A 118 14.94 -16.08 7.20
C GLY A 118 13.90 -14.98 7.35
N LEU A 119 13.83 -14.38 8.55
CA LEU A 119 12.96 -13.25 8.85
C LEU A 119 13.78 -11.96 8.78
N HIS A 120 13.33 -11.02 7.96
CA HIS A 120 13.89 -9.66 7.90
C HIS A 120 12.85 -8.66 8.38
N THR A 121 13.21 -7.81 9.35
CA THR A 121 12.32 -6.80 9.90
C THR A 121 12.97 -5.43 9.83
N GLY A 122 12.34 -4.51 9.12
CA GLY A 122 12.61 -3.07 9.21
C GLY A 122 11.65 -2.40 10.18
N THR A 123 12.07 -1.33 10.85
CA THR A 123 11.19 -0.52 11.70
C THR A 123 11.56 0.95 11.57
N VAL A 124 10.55 1.80 11.39
CA VAL A 124 10.70 3.25 11.35
C VAL A 124 9.72 3.90 12.32
N GLU A 125 10.11 5.09 12.77
CA GLU A 125 9.21 5.98 13.49
C GLU A 125 8.08 6.47 12.57
N ALA A 126 6.85 6.43 13.09
CA ALA A 126 5.63 6.79 12.39
C ALA A 126 5.06 8.12 12.92
N HIS A 127 5.86 9.18 12.92
CA HIS A 127 5.41 10.51 13.32
C HIS A 127 4.62 11.23 12.21
N ILE A 128 4.47 10.59 11.06
CA ILE A 128 3.80 11.12 9.88
C ILE A 128 2.35 10.65 9.93
N ASP A 129 1.43 11.60 9.97
CA ASP A 129 -0.02 11.36 10.03
C ASP A 129 -0.66 11.02 8.67
N ASN A 130 0.17 10.89 7.64
CA ASN A 130 -0.20 10.42 6.32
C ASN A 130 0.41 9.04 6.06
N ILE A 131 -0.45 8.03 5.89
CA ILE A 131 -0.05 6.64 5.73
C ILE A 131 0.75 6.38 4.45
N ASP A 132 0.44 7.07 3.35
CA ASP A 132 1.14 6.91 2.07
C ASP A 132 2.58 7.40 2.20
N VAL A 133 2.75 8.57 2.84
CA VAL A 133 4.07 9.16 3.11
C VAL A 133 4.85 8.31 4.12
N LEU A 134 4.18 7.70 5.11
CA LEU A 134 4.82 6.81 6.06
C LEU A 134 5.40 5.56 5.38
N PHE A 135 4.65 4.94 4.46
CA PHE A 135 5.14 3.79 3.68
C PHE A 135 6.27 4.20 2.74
N ALA A 136 6.17 5.35 2.07
CA ALA A 136 7.26 5.90 1.26
C ALA A 136 8.54 6.12 2.10
N TYR A 137 8.39 6.74 3.27
CA TYR A 137 9.50 6.95 4.23
C TYR A 137 10.14 5.63 4.66
N PHE A 138 9.35 4.60 4.96
CA PHE A 138 9.86 3.27 5.25
C PHE A 138 10.75 2.73 4.12
N THR A 139 10.31 2.80 2.87
CA THR A 139 11.08 2.26 1.73
C THR A 139 12.40 3.01 1.52
N VAL A 140 12.44 4.32 1.79
CA VAL A 140 13.69 5.09 1.76
C VAL A 140 14.64 4.66 2.86
N GLN A 141 14.16 4.52 4.10
CA GLN A 141 15.02 4.22 5.25
C GLN A 141 15.48 2.75 5.28
N SER A 142 14.59 1.82 4.96
CA SER A 142 14.84 0.38 5.11
C SER A 142 15.39 -0.25 3.84
N GLU A 143 14.90 0.14 2.66
CA GLU A 143 15.25 -0.50 1.39
C GLU A 143 16.23 0.33 0.55
N GLN A 144 16.43 1.61 0.89
CA GLN A 144 17.16 2.60 0.07
C GLN A 144 16.56 2.74 -1.35
N LEU A 145 15.27 2.46 -1.48
CA LEU A 145 14.53 2.51 -2.75
C LEU A 145 13.31 3.42 -2.56
N PRO A 146 13.36 4.69 -3.01
CA PRO A 146 12.27 5.64 -2.81
C PRO A 146 11.03 5.19 -3.60
N SER A 147 10.08 4.60 -2.90
CA SER A 147 8.84 4.12 -3.51
C SER A 147 7.73 5.16 -3.32
N HIS A 148 6.91 5.33 -4.35
CA HIS A 148 5.88 6.35 -4.41
C HIS A 148 4.51 5.66 -4.31
N PHE A 149 3.84 5.87 -3.18
CA PHE A 149 2.49 5.38 -2.92
C PHE A 149 1.49 6.48 -3.30
N ILE A 150 0.55 6.16 -4.19
CA ILE A 150 -0.40 7.11 -4.75
C ILE A 150 -1.80 6.50 -4.68
N MET A 151 -2.64 7.01 -3.78
CA MET A 151 -4.04 6.62 -3.69
C MET A 151 -4.87 7.20 -4.85
N ALA A 152 -5.92 6.49 -5.25
CA ALA A 152 -6.81 6.88 -6.33
C ALA A 152 -7.85 7.91 -5.89
N GLY A 153 -7.40 9.14 -5.62
CA GLY A 153 -8.26 10.24 -5.19
C GLY A 153 -9.02 9.90 -3.90
N ASP A 154 -10.35 9.99 -3.94
CA ASP A 154 -11.18 9.70 -2.77
C ASP A 154 -11.44 8.19 -2.52
N ASN A 155 -11.10 7.34 -3.49
CA ASN A 155 -11.25 5.90 -3.37
C ASN A 155 -10.05 5.28 -2.63
N ALA A 156 -10.20 5.13 -1.31
CA ALA A 156 -9.20 4.57 -0.42
C ALA A 156 -8.92 3.07 -0.63
N THR A 157 -9.69 2.38 -1.48
CA THR A 157 -9.49 0.96 -1.79
C THR A 157 -8.70 0.75 -3.09
N ARG A 158 -8.23 1.83 -3.73
CA ARG A 158 -7.43 1.75 -4.95
C ARG A 158 -6.20 2.61 -4.84
N GLY A 159 -5.10 2.09 -5.37
CA GLY A 159 -3.85 2.80 -5.36
C GLY A 159 -2.84 2.25 -6.35
N VAL A 160 -1.76 3.01 -6.48
CA VAL A 160 -0.62 2.72 -7.32
C VAL A 160 0.65 2.84 -6.47
N LEU A 161 1.55 1.89 -6.65
CA LEU A 161 2.91 1.95 -6.13
C LEU A 161 3.88 1.97 -7.29
N MET A 162 4.69 3.02 -7.38
CA MET A 162 5.82 3.11 -8.28
C MET A 162 7.11 2.92 -7.51
N GLN A 163 8.01 2.09 -8.05
CA GLN A 163 9.35 1.93 -7.49
C GLN A 163 10.40 2.00 -8.62
N PRO A 164 11.41 2.88 -8.50
CA PRO A 164 12.54 2.93 -9.41
C PRO A 164 13.30 1.60 -9.46
N LEU A 165 13.85 1.28 -10.62
CA LEU A 165 14.78 0.18 -10.79
C LEU A 165 16.23 0.65 -10.58
N PRO A 166 17.18 -0.27 -10.33
CA PRO A 166 18.59 0.10 -10.22
C PRO A 166 19.06 0.85 -11.47
N PHE A 167 19.76 1.97 -11.25
CA PHE A 167 20.33 2.82 -12.30
C PHE A 167 19.31 3.53 -13.20
N ALA A 168 18.06 3.65 -12.77
CA ALA A 168 17.03 4.39 -13.48
C ALA A 168 17.42 5.87 -13.70
N ASP A 169 17.00 6.44 -14.83
CA ASP A 169 17.16 7.87 -15.08
C ASP A 169 16.22 8.69 -14.17
N GLU A 170 16.80 9.50 -13.28
CA GLU A 170 16.05 10.37 -12.36
C GLU A 170 15.02 11.27 -13.08
N LYS A 171 15.31 11.72 -14.31
CA LYS A 171 14.36 12.52 -15.10
C LYS A 171 13.16 11.68 -15.54
N ALA A 172 13.40 10.42 -15.91
CA ALA A 172 12.34 9.49 -16.26
C ALA A 172 11.49 9.14 -15.03
N ILE A 173 12.11 8.95 -13.86
CA ILE A 173 11.41 8.74 -12.59
C ILE A 173 10.51 9.93 -12.26
N THR A 174 11.06 11.15 -12.26
CA THR A 174 10.30 12.37 -11.94
C THR A 174 9.12 12.59 -12.89
N LYS A 175 9.34 12.36 -14.19
CA LYS A 175 8.27 12.47 -15.18
C LYS A 175 7.19 11.39 -14.98
N GLY A 176 7.62 10.15 -14.75
CA GLY A 176 6.73 9.01 -14.50
C GLY A 176 5.86 9.22 -13.27
N ASP A 177 6.44 9.71 -12.17
CA ASP A 177 5.72 10.03 -10.93
C ASP A 177 4.62 11.08 -11.15
N ALA A 178 4.95 12.19 -11.83
CA ALA A 178 3.98 13.23 -12.18
C ALA A 178 2.85 12.71 -13.08
N GLU A 179 3.17 11.84 -14.04
CA GLU A 179 2.19 11.23 -14.94
C GLU A 179 1.29 10.24 -14.17
N LEU A 180 1.84 9.42 -13.28
CA LEU A 180 1.08 8.51 -12.43
C LEU A 180 0.13 9.25 -11.48
N LEU A 181 0.56 10.38 -10.91
CA LEU A 181 -0.33 11.22 -10.08
C LEU A 181 -1.52 11.78 -10.88
N TYR A 182 -1.33 12.05 -12.17
CA TYR A 182 -2.43 12.45 -13.04
C TYR A 182 -3.36 11.28 -13.37
N LEU A 183 -2.80 10.10 -13.67
CA LEU A 183 -3.56 8.90 -14.02
C LEU A 183 -4.29 8.29 -12.81
N SER A 184 -3.78 8.44 -11.59
CA SER A 184 -4.42 7.94 -10.37
C SER A 184 -5.78 8.59 -10.10
N LYS A 185 -5.99 9.84 -10.53
CA LYS A 185 -7.29 10.51 -10.48
C LYS A 185 -8.32 9.82 -11.38
N GLN A 186 -7.89 9.29 -12.53
CA GLN A 186 -8.78 8.53 -13.41
C GLN A 186 -9.06 7.13 -12.85
N LEU A 187 -8.09 6.53 -12.14
CA LEU A 187 -8.25 5.23 -11.50
C LEU A 187 -9.41 5.18 -10.49
N GLU A 188 -9.71 6.31 -9.84
CA GLU A 188 -10.77 6.44 -8.84
C GLU A 188 -12.11 5.87 -9.33
N GLN A 189 -12.51 6.23 -10.56
CA GLN A 189 -13.84 5.95 -11.12
C GLN A 189 -13.82 4.92 -12.25
N THR A 190 -12.64 4.46 -12.66
CA THR A 190 -12.52 3.58 -13.82
C THR A 190 -12.94 2.14 -13.50
N GLU A 191 -13.71 1.51 -14.37
CA GLU A 191 -14.00 0.08 -14.25
C GLU A 191 -12.70 -0.74 -14.33
N TRP A 192 -12.54 -1.75 -13.47
CA TRP A 192 -11.27 -2.48 -13.34
C TRP A 192 -10.74 -3.04 -14.67
N GLN A 193 -11.63 -3.51 -15.56
CA GLN A 193 -11.24 -4.05 -16.87
C GLN A 193 -10.60 -3.01 -17.81
N LYS A 194 -10.80 -1.72 -17.54
CA LYS A 194 -10.26 -0.60 -18.33
C LYS A 194 -8.98 0.00 -17.74
N VAL A 195 -8.58 -0.41 -16.54
CA VAL A 195 -7.41 0.16 -15.82
C VAL A 195 -6.13 0.01 -16.64
N ILE A 196 -5.88 -1.16 -17.24
CA ILE A 196 -4.70 -1.37 -18.09
C ILE A 196 -4.61 -0.34 -19.22
N GLY A 197 -5.75 0.03 -19.82
CA GLY A 197 -5.81 1.01 -20.90
C GLY A 197 -5.29 2.39 -20.48
N ILE A 198 -5.59 2.82 -19.25
CA ILE A 198 -5.15 4.11 -18.70
C ILE A 198 -3.64 4.20 -18.61
N TYR A 199 -2.99 3.12 -18.17
CA TYR A 199 -1.54 3.09 -17.93
C TYR A 199 -0.73 2.57 -19.13
N SER A 200 -1.39 2.03 -20.16
CA SER A 200 -0.72 1.49 -21.36
C SER A 200 0.20 2.46 -22.12
N PRO A 201 -0.02 3.80 -22.13
CA PRO A 201 0.96 4.72 -22.73
C PRO A 201 2.28 4.78 -21.96
N LEU A 202 2.26 4.51 -20.65
CA LEU A 202 3.40 4.64 -19.75
C LEU A 202 4.15 3.31 -19.55
N ALA A 203 3.42 2.20 -19.54
CA ALA A 203 3.93 0.92 -19.07
C ALA A 203 3.29 -0.29 -19.77
N ASN A 204 4.03 -1.39 -19.80
CA ASN A 204 3.58 -2.69 -20.28
C ASN A 204 3.22 -3.61 -19.11
N VAL A 205 2.12 -4.35 -19.24
CA VAL A 205 1.71 -5.35 -18.26
C VAL A 205 2.71 -6.51 -18.22
N ILE A 206 3.10 -6.90 -17.01
CA ILE A 206 3.95 -8.06 -16.73
C ILE A 206 3.09 -9.24 -16.29
N SER A 207 2.15 -8.98 -15.37
CA SER A 207 1.28 -10.01 -14.82
C SER A 207 0.05 -9.38 -14.17
N GLU A 208 -1.01 -10.17 -14.10
CA GLU A 208 -2.20 -9.90 -13.30
C GLU A 208 -2.31 -10.97 -12.22
N ASN A 209 -2.56 -10.55 -11.00
CA ASN A 209 -2.56 -11.43 -9.84
C ASN A 209 -3.77 -11.14 -8.95
N ARG A 210 -3.95 -12.00 -7.93
CA ARG A 210 -5.03 -11.87 -6.96
C ARG A 210 -4.50 -11.94 -5.54
N ILE A 211 -5.01 -11.05 -4.70
CA ILE A 211 -5.00 -11.16 -3.23
C ILE A 211 -6.46 -11.17 -2.75
N GLU A 212 -6.78 -12.05 -1.80
CA GLU A 212 -8.11 -12.31 -1.22
C GLU A 212 -8.22 -11.96 0.27
#